data_AF-A0A645D4I0-F1
#
_entry.id   AF-A0A645D4I0-F1
#
_cell.length_a   1.000
_cell.length_b   1.000
_cell.length_c   1.000
_cell.angle_alpha   90.00
_cell.angle_beta   90.00
_cell.angle_gamma   90.00
#
_symmetry.space_group_name_H-M   'P 1'
#
loop_
_entity.id
_entity.type
_entity.pdbx_description
1 polymer ?
#
loop_
_entity_poly.entity_id
_entity_poly.type
_entity_poly.pdbx_seq_one_letter_code
_entity_poly.pdbx_strand_id
1 'polypeptide(L)' 'MLEILENLLKDKEISTIIVTEKIAELVSEELSEIKLSKLLPLVVEIPDRHGSKRGEDHLLNYVKEAIGLKL' A
#
# COMPACT_ATOMS: atom_id res chain seq x y z
N MET A 1 13.26 4.82 -6.45
CA MET A 1 12.32 3.94 -5.71
C MET A 1 10.95 3.96 -6.40
N LEU A 2 10.37 5.13 -6.64
CA LEU A 2 9.14 5.32 -7.44
C LEU A 2 9.22 4.71 -8.84
N GLU A 3 10.33 4.92 -9.56
CA GLU A 3 10.54 4.34 -10.90
C GLU A 3 10.41 2.80 -10.92
N ILE A 4 10.88 2.12 -9.86
CA ILE A 4 10.75 0.66 -9.74
C ILE A 4 9.28 0.28 -9.55
N LEU A 5 8.56 1.01 -8.70
CA LEU A 5 7.13 0.79 -8.46
C LEU A 5 6.32 1.00 -9.76
N GLU A 6 6.56 2.08 -10.49
CA GLU A 6 5.91 2.33 -11.79
C GLU A 6 6.18 1.24 -12.82
N ASN A 7 7.41 0.73 -12.88
CA ASN A 7 7.75 -0.35 -13.78
C ASN A 7 7.03 -1.65 -13.40
N LEU A 8 6.93 -1.97 -12.11
CA LEU A 8 6.19 -3.14 -11.61
C LEU A 8 4.68 -3.01 -11.86
N LEU A 9 4.12 -1.80 -11.82
CA LEU A 9 2.68 -1.56 -12.10
C LEU A 9 2.33 -1.67 -13.58
N LYS A 10 3.29 -1.42 -14.48
CA LYS A 10 3.09 -1.54 -15.94
C LYS A 10 3.13 -3.00 -16.40
N ASP A 11 3.72 -3.88 -15.60
CA ASP A 11 3.81 -5.30 -15.91
C ASP A 11 2.49 -6.02 -15.58
N LYS A 12 1.82 -6.51 -16.62
CA LYS A 12 0.53 -7.21 -16.49
C LYS A 12 0.66 -8.67 -16.06
N GLU A 13 1.87 -9.23 -16.01
CA GLU A 13 2.10 -10.58 -15.48
C GLU A 13 2.18 -10.57 -13.95
N ILE A 14 2.43 -9.41 -13.34
CA ILE A 14 2.49 -9.27 -11.89
C ILE A 14 1.07 -9.16 -11.34
N SER A 15 0.68 -10.11 -10.49
CA SER A 15 -0.64 -10.11 -9.84
C SER A 15 -0.65 -9.38 -8.50
N THR A 16 0.48 -9.38 -7.79
CA THR A 16 0.54 -8.91 -6.40
C THR A 16 1.91 -8.33 -6.09
N ILE A 17 1.91 -7.17 -5.43
CA ILE A 17 3.10 -6.51 -4.92
C ILE A 17 2.97 -6.46 -3.39
N ILE A 18 3.99 -6.95 -2.70
CA ILE A 18 4.06 -6.91 -1.24
C ILE A 18 5.17 -5.94 -0.83
N VAL A 19 4.83 -4.95 -0.01
CA VAL A 19 5.77 -3.93 0.48
C VAL A 19 5.75 -3.87 2.00
N THR A 20 6.86 -3.46 2.61
CA THR A 20 6.88 -3.24 4.07
C THR A 20 6.22 -1.91 4.42
N GLU A 21 5.67 -1.80 5.63
CA GLU A 21 5.09 -0.54 6.15
C GLU A 21 6.06 0.64 6.03
N LYS A 22 7.37 0.42 6.29
CA LYS A 22 8.40 1.46 6.15
C LYS A 22 8.55 1.97 4.72
N ILE A 23 8.42 1.10 3.73
CA ILE A 23 8.51 1.48 2.32
C ILE A 23 7.20 2.15 1.90
N ALA A 24 6.06 1.62 2.36
CA ALA A 24 4.75 2.19 2.07
C ALA A 24 4.60 3.62 2.61
N GLU A 25 5.15 3.92 3.79
CA GLU A 25 5.24 5.28 4.34
C GLU A 25 6.00 6.26 3.42
N LEU A 26 6.95 5.79 2.60
CA LEU A 26 7.74 6.64 1.70
C LEU A 26 7.06 6.94 0.36
N VAL A 27 6.02 6.16 -0.02
CA VAL A 27 5.29 6.26 -1.29
C VAL A 27 3.78 6.22 -1.07
N SER A 28 3.32 6.77 0.06
CA SER A 28 1.94 6.62 0.53
C SER A 28 0.90 7.25 -0.39
N GLU A 29 1.27 8.35 -1.07
CA GLU A 29 0.39 9.07 -1.99
C GLU A 29 0.11 8.22 -3.24
N GLU A 30 1.17 7.71 -3.87
CA GLU A 30 1.07 6.86 -5.05
C GLU A 30 0.39 5.53 -4.73
N LEU A 31 0.72 4.91 -3.59
CA LEU A 31 0.04 3.68 -3.14
C LEU A 31 -1.46 3.89 -2.92
N SER A 32 -1.86 5.07 -2.44
CA SER A 32 -3.27 5.40 -2.27
C SER A 32 -3.98 5.51 -3.62
N GLU A 33 -3.37 6.18 -4.60
CA GLU A 33 -3.90 6.26 -5.98
C GLU A 33 -4.02 4.87 -6.63
N ILE A 34 -3.00 4.03 -6.48
CA ILE A 34 -3.00 2.66 -7.02
C ILE A 34 -4.13 1.83 -6.41
N LYS A 35 -4.28 1.87 -5.07
CA LYS A 35 -5.36 1.18 -4.35
C LYS A 35 -6.75 1.66 -4.78
N LEU A 36 -6.89 2.95 -5.09
CA LEU A 36 -8.14 3.54 -5.58
C LEU A 36 -8.45 3.15 -7.04
N SER A 37 -7.41 2.93 -7.86
CA SER A 37 -7.56 2.65 -9.30
C SER A 37 -8.19 1.29 -9.65
N LYS A 38 -8.35 0.37 -8.68
CA LYS A 38 -8.92 -0.99 -8.80
C LYS A 38 -8.30 -1.90 -9.88
N LEU A 39 -7.18 -1.52 -10.48
CA LEU A 39 -6.48 -2.31 -11.49
C LEU A 39 -5.35 -3.13 -10.85
N LEU A 40 -5.04 -4.28 -11.45
CA LEU A 40 -3.88 -5.09 -11.10
C LEU A 40 -2.59 -4.27 -11.26
N PRO A 41 -1.54 -4.53 -10.45
CA PRO A 41 -1.44 -5.57 -9.41
C PRO A 41 -2.04 -5.19 -8.04
N LEU A 42 -2.47 -6.20 -7.27
CA LEU A 42 -2.90 -6.02 -5.88
C LEU A 42 -1.70 -5.60 -5.00
N VAL A 43 -1.78 -4.45 -4.33
CA VAL A 43 -0.70 -3.99 -3.45
C VAL A 43 -1.05 -4.21 -1.98
N VAL A 44 -0.20 -4.96 -1.27
CA VAL A 44 -0.38 -5.34 0.14
C VAL A 44 0.81 -4.86 0.98
N GLU A 45 0.51 -4.32 2.16
CA GLU A 45 1.51 -3.84 3.11
C GLU A 45 1.70 -4.84 4.27
N ILE A 46 2.95 -5.18 4.58
CA ILE A 46 3.33 -6.08 5.66
C ILE A 46 4.24 -5.40 6.68
N PRO A 47 4.23 -5.81 7.96
CA PRO A 47 5.18 -5.32 8.94
C PRO A 47 6.62 -5.76 8.59
N ASP A 48 7.61 -5.00 9.06
CA ASP A 48 9.02 -5.38 8.98
C ASP A 48 9.40 -6.30 10.16
N ARG A 49 10.60 -6.90 10.11
CA ARG A 49 11.16 -7.79 11.15
C ARG A 49 11.24 -7.18 12.56
N HIS A 50 11.06 -5.87 12.67
CA HIS A 50 11.06 -5.12 13.92
C HIS A 50 9.66 -5.02 14.55
N GLY A 51 8.68 -5.73 13.99
CA GLY A 51 7.28 -5.63 14.37
C GLY A 51 6.55 -4.56 13.58
N SER A 52 5.25 -4.51 13.81
CA SER A 52 4.36 -3.53 13.21
C SER A 52 4.52 -2.19 13.90
N LYS A 53 4.65 -1.09 13.13
CA LYS A 53 4.49 0.26 13.71
C LYS A 53 3.02 0.58 13.99
N ARG A 54 2.13 -0.30 13.54
CA ARG A 54 0.70 -0.16 13.66
C ARG A 54 0.26 -0.46 15.11
N GLY A 55 -0.24 0.55 15.81
CA GLY A 55 -0.97 0.45 17.07
C GLY A 55 -2.26 -0.39 16.99
N GLU A 56 -3.11 -0.34 18.00
CA GLU A 56 -4.29 -1.22 18.08
C GLU A 56 -5.37 -0.90 17.03
N ASP A 57 -5.50 0.36 16.61
CA ASP A 57 -6.62 0.84 15.76
C ASP A 57 -6.41 0.66 14.25
N HIS A 58 -5.45 -0.14 13.81
CA HIS A 58 -5.01 -0.06 12.41
C HIS A 58 -5.92 -0.68 11.39
N LEU A 59 -6.65 -1.74 11.76
CA LEU A 59 -7.69 -2.26 10.89
C LEU A 59 -8.78 -1.19 10.67
N LEU A 60 -9.14 -0.46 11.73
CA LEU A 60 -10.14 0.60 11.66
C LEU A 60 -9.66 1.77 10.79
N ASN A 61 -8.40 2.20 10.96
CA ASN A 61 -7.82 3.27 10.14
C ASN A 61 -7.69 2.86 8.68
N TYR A 62 -7.27 1.63 8.38
CA TYR A 62 -7.22 1.11 7.01
C TYR A 62 -8.60 1.14 6.34
N VAL A 63 -9.63 0.67 7.05
CA VAL A 63 -11.00 0.71 6.53
C VAL A 63 -11.45 2.15 6.28
N LYS A 64 -11.19 3.08 7.21
CA LYS A 64 -11.51 4.51 7.07
C LYS A 64 -10.84 5.15 5.85
N GLU A 65 -9.57 4.84 5.62
CA GLU A 65 -8.83 5.34 4.46
C GLU A 65 -9.39 4.78 3.14
N ALA A 66 -9.66 3.48 3.09
CA ALA A 66 -10.20 2.83 1.89
C ALA A 66 -11.60 3.35 1.48
N ILE A 67 -12.40 3.82 2.45
CA ILE A 67 -13.72 4.43 2.21
C ILE A 67 -13.69 5.96 2.12
N GLY A 68 -12.53 6.60 2.34
CA GLY A 68 -12.37 8.05 2.24
C GLY A 68 -12.96 8.86 3.40
N LEU A 69 -13.13 8.28 4.59
CA LEU A 69 -13.58 9.01 5.78
C LEU A 69 -12.38 9.64 6.50
N LYS A 70 -12.15 10.94 6.29
CA LYS A 70 -11.34 11.79 7.19
C LYS A 70 -12.27 12.39 8.26
N LEU A 71 -11.92 12.22 9.54
CA LEU A 71 -12.49 12.99 10.65
C LEU A 71 -11.66 14.26 10.86
#